data_AF-A0A7L3TAZ9-F1
#
_entry.id   AF-A0A7L3TAZ9-F1
#
_cell.length_a   1.000
_cell.length_b   1.000
_cell.length_c   1.000
_cell.angle_alpha   90.00
_cell.angle_beta   90.00
_cell.angle_gamma   90.00
#
_symmetry.space_group_name_H-M   'P 1'
#
loop_
_entity.id
_entity.type
_entity.pdbx_description
1 polymer ?
#
loop_
_entity_poly.entity_id
_entity_poly.type
_entity_poly.pdbx_seq_one_letter_code
_entity_poly.pdbx_strand_id
1 'polypeptide(L)'
;YPLDFEKFWLAARNNPHDFTAWTELLQYVEQENHLFAARKAFDAFFAHYPYCYGYWKKYADMERRFDCSRETEEVFERGLQSIPLSMDLWIHYISYLQSTLDMNLPESIQKIRGVFEAAVAAAGMDFRSDKLWELYVEWEREQGDLRAVTGIYDRVLSMPTQLYNHHWEKFKEHVLHNPPKDILSPEELLWVQSKLATDPGDPGGFSGDPPPFPTRLTFNSQEDLDQEKIRELVISMRQQIYAQNEAEVSKRWNFEDGIKRPYFHVKPLERAQLRNWRDYLDYEMAAGSHERTIVLFERCVIACALYEEFWIKYTKYLENHTVAGARSVFQRACGYHLPRKPNIHLLWAAFEEKQGNLDEARRILRCFEEVVPGLAMVRLRRVSLERRQGNLEEAEALLLEAMRANEGLPLASFYAVKLARQACKVQKNLGKARKVLVEALEKDPDNARLHANLLEMEFGADVRQNEGNTMSCFERALRSPLPDEAKLIFSQRRVEFLEDFGSSIHRL
;
A
#
# COMPACT_ATOMS: atom_id res chain seq x y z
N TYR A 1 -31.94 15.89 10.41
CA TYR A 1 -30.82 15.18 11.05
C TYR A 1 -31.18 14.94 12.51
N PRO A 2 -30.69 13.85 13.13
CA PRO A 2 -30.88 13.56 14.56
C PRO A 2 -30.33 14.66 15.48
N LEU A 3 -30.88 14.78 16.70
CA LEU A 3 -30.67 15.91 17.61
C LEU A 3 -29.19 16.17 17.94
N ASP A 4 -28.40 15.12 18.20
CA ASP A 4 -26.98 15.22 18.57
C ASP A 4 -26.04 14.99 17.39
N PHE A 5 -26.55 14.83 16.17
CA PHE A 5 -25.73 14.51 14.99
C PHE A 5 -24.65 15.57 14.75
N GLU A 6 -24.99 16.85 14.81
CA GLU A 6 -24.03 17.93 14.56
C GLU A 6 -22.91 17.98 15.61
N LYS A 7 -23.19 17.59 16.85
CA LYS A 7 -22.17 17.50 17.92
C LYS A 7 -21.13 16.43 17.61
N PHE A 8 -21.59 15.21 17.30
CA PHE A 8 -20.68 14.09 16.96
C PHE A 8 -19.97 14.34 15.62
N TRP A 9 -20.69 14.88 14.63
CA TRP A 9 -20.14 15.24 13.32
C TRP A 9 -19.03 16.27 13.44
N LEU A 10 -19.22 17.32 14.25
CA LEU A 10 -18.21 18.35 14.46
C LEU A 10 -16.98 17.80 15.19
N ALA A 11 -17.16 16.91 16.18
CA ALA A 11 -16.05 16.25 16.87
C ALA A 11 -15.18 15.44 15.90
N ALA A 12 -15.81 14.60 15.08
CA ALA A 12 -15.11 13.80 14.06
C ALA A 12 -14.44 14.66 12.97
N ARG A 13 -15.12 15.71 12.50
CA ARG A 13 -14.59 16.61 11.46
C ARG A 13 -13.43 17.49 11.94
N ASN A 14 -13.46 17.94 13.19
CA ASN A 14 -12.40 18.77 13.76
C ASN A 14 -11.10 17.97 13.95
N ASN A 15 -11.22 16.67 14.22
CA ASN A 15 -10.08 15.77 14.27
C ASN A 15 -10.33 14.52 13.43
N PRO A 16 -10.15 14.58 12.09
CA PRO A 16 -10.43 13.46 11.20
C PRO A 16 -9.61 12.20 11.46
N HIS A 17 -8.53 12.31 12.25
CA HIS A 17 -7.67 11.20 12.65
C HIS A 17 -8.03 10.60 14.02
N ASP A 18 -9.05 11.14 14.69
CA ASP A 18 -9.61 10.56 15.90
C ASP A 18 -10.60 9.47 15.53
N PHE A 19 -10.08 8.25 15.48
CA PHE A 19 -10.89 7.07 15.20
C PHE A 19 -12.04 6.91 16.19
N THR A 20 -11.86 7.24 17.46
CA THR A 20 -12.90 7.09 18.49
C THR A 20 -14.09 8.01 18.18
N ALA A 21 -13.82 9.28 17.85
CA ALA A 21 -14.85 10.24 17.49
C ALA A 21 -15.70 9.76 16.28
N TRP A 22 -15.05 9.16 15.28
CA TRP A 22 -15.77 8.53 14.17
C TRP A 22 -16.61 7.35 14.62
N THR A 23 -16.07 6.44 15.43
CA THR A 23 -16.84 5.27 15.89
C THR A 23 -18.04 5.63 16.74
N GLU A 24 -17.94 6.68 17.57
CA GLU A 24 -19.07 7.22 18.35
C GLU A 24 -20.15 7.81 17.43
N LEU A 25 -19.75 8.58 16.41
CA LEU A 25 -20.68 9.10 15.40
C LEU A 25 -21.39 7.97 14.65
N LEU A 26 -20.65 6.95 14.19
CA LEU A 26 -21.21 5.82 13.46
C LEU A 26 -22.18 5.00 14.32
N GLN A 27 -21.82 4.76 15.58
CA GLN A 27 -22.71 4.10 16.55
C GLN A 27 -23.99 4.92 16.77
N TYR A 28 -23.88 6.24 16.89
CA TYR A 28 -25.02 7.13 17.07
C TYR A 28 -25.97 7.09 15.85
N VAL A 29 -25.45 7.21 14.63
CA VAL A 29 -26.31 7.17 13.42
C VAL A 29 -26.93 5.78 13.18
N GLU A 30 -26.26 4.71 13.60
CA GLU A 30 -26.82 3.34 13.60
C GLU A 30 -28.01 3.23 14.57
N GLN A 31 -27.90 3.82 15.77
CA GLN A 31 -28.95 3.80 16.80
C GLN A 31 -30.16 4.64 16.42
N GLU A 32 -29.93 5.85 15.90
CA GLU A 32 -30.99 6.74 15.42
C GLU A 32 -31.66 6.22 14.14
N ASN A 33 -31.04 5.25 13.48
CA ASN A 33 -31.51 4.61 12.25
C ASN A 33 -31.95 5.66 11.20
N HIS A 34 -31.12 6.67 10.95
CA HIS A 34 -31.45 7.77 10.03
C HIS A 34 -30.57 7.69 8.77
N LEU A 35 -31.12 7.13 7.68
CA LEU A 35 -30.38 6.78 6.45
C LEU A 35 -29.49 7.91 5.91
N PHE A 36 -30.04 9.12 5.72
CA PHE A 36 -29.28 10.23 5.15
C PHE A 36 -28.11 10.71 6.05
N ALA A 37 -28.26 10.60 7.37
CA ALA A 37 -27.20 10.93 8.32
C ALA A 37 -26.11 9.86 8.30
N ALA A 38 -26.52 8.59 8.20
CA ALA A 38 -25.61 7.46 8.07
C ALA A 38 -24.79 7.52 6.79
N ARG A 39 -25.42 7.72 5.61
CA ARG A 39 -24.69 7.87 4.34
C ARG A 39 -23.57 8.89 4.44
N LYS A 40 -23.91 10.10 4.92
CA LYS A 40 -22.96 11.19 5.15
C LYS A 40 -21.84 10.81 6.12
N ALA A 41 -22.16 10.14 7.22
CA ALA A 41 -21.19 9.72 8.24
C ALA A 41 -20.24 8.63 7.73
N PHE A 42 -20.77 7.58 7.10
CA PHE A 42 -19.99 6.47 6.56
C PHE A 42 -19.12 6.92 5.39
N ASP A 43 -19.64 7.68 4.43
CA ASP A 43 -18.84 8.14 3.28
C ASP A 43 -17.66 9.02 3.74
N ALA A 44 -17.88 9.90 4.73
CA ALA A 44 -16.81 10.70 5.31
C ALA A 44 -15.81 9.86 6.11
N PHE A 45 -16.27 8.86 6.86
CA PHE A 45 -15.40 7.93 7.56
C PHE A 45 -14.50 7.14 6.60
N PHE A 46 -15.04 6.60 5.50
CA PHE A 46 -14.27 5.81 4.53
C PHE A 46 -13.30 6.66 3.71
N ALA A 47 -13.52 7.96 3.59
CA ALA A 47 -12.52 8.88 3.04
C ALA A 47 -11.23 8.91 3.88
N HIS A 48 -11.28 8.49 5.14
CA HIS A 48 -10.12 8.45 6.06
C HIS A 48 -9.70 7.03 6.45
N TYR A 49 -10.65 6.11 6.62
CA TYR A 49 -10.42 4.73 7.08
C TYR A 49 -11.03 3.69 6.14
N PRO A 50 -10.62 3.66 4.86
CA PRO A 50 -11.22 2.77 3.87
C PRO A 50 -10.99 1.28 4.19
N TYR A 51 -9.96 0.95 5.00
CA TYR A 51 -9.54 -0.42 5.31
C TYR A 51 -10.30 -1.08 6.46
N CYS A 52 -11.32 -0.42 7.02
CA CYS A 52 -12.15 -0.99 8.09
C CYS A 52 -13.37 -1.74 7.52
N TYR A 53 -13.18 -2.93 6.94
CA TYR A 53 -14.23 -3.74 6.30
C TYR A 53 -15.49 -3.96 7.16
N GLY A 54 -15.33 -4.07 8.48
CA GLY A 54 -16.46 -4.25 9.40
C GLY A 54 -17.50 -3.13 9.29
N TYR A 55 -17.07 -1.88 9.05
CA TYR A 55 -17.99 -0.76 8.86
C TYR A 55 -18.62 -0.76 7.47
N TRP A 56 -17.92 -1.25 6.43
CA TRP A 56 -18.51 -1.40 5.09
C TRP A 56 -19.71 -2.34 5.14
N LYS A 57 -19.57 -3.47 5.85
CA LYS A 57 -20.68 -4.38 6.12
C LYS A 57 -21.83 -3.69 6.85
N LYS A 58 -21.54 -2.96 7.95
CA LYS A 58 -22.59 -2.25 8.69
C LYS A 58 -23.33 -1.21 7.85
N TYR A 59 -22.62 -0.52 6.96
CA TYR A 59 -23.22 0.43 6.04
C TYR A 59 -24.15 -0.29 5.04
N ALA A 60 -23.69 -1.39 4.43
CA ALA A 60 -24.50 -2.20 3.54
C ALA A 60 -25.75 -2.77 4.24
N ASP A 61 -25.60 -3.28 5.47
CA ASP A 61 -26.70 -3.77 6.30
C ASP A 61 -27.70 -2.65 6.66
N MET A 62 -27.24 -1.40 6.78
CA MET A 62 -28.10 -0.25 7.00
C MET A 62 -28.90 0.10 5.74
N GLU A 63 -28.26 0.21 4.57
CA GLU A 63 -28.96 0.41 3.29
C GLU A 63 -30.02 -0.68 3.05
N ARG A 64 -29.65 -1.94 3.35
CA ARG A 64 -30.54 -3.09 3.22
C ARG A 64 -31.79 -2.96 4.09
N ARG A 65 -31.67 -2.45 5.31
CA ARG A 65 -32.81 -2.23 6.23
C ARG A 65 -33.82 -1.21 5.72
N PHE A 66 -33.44 -0.36 4.77
CA PHE A 66 -34.30 0.62 4.11
C PHE A 66 -34.74 0.15 2.70
N ASP A 67 -34.59 -1.15 2.39
CA ASP A 67 -34.95 -1.76 1.09
C ASP A 67 -34.24 -1.10 -0.12
N CYS A 68 -33.08 -0.50 0.10
CA CYS A 68 -32.28 0.16 -0.93
C CYS A 68 -31.29 -0.84 -1.58
N SER A 69 -31.81 -1.85 -2.30
CA SER A 69 -31.00 -2.97 -2.82
C SER A 69 -29.85 -2.53 -3.74
N ARG A 70 -30.06 -1.52 -4.59
CA ARG A 70 -29.04 -1.01 -5.52
C ARG A 70 -27.90 -0.34 -4.76
N GLU A 71 -28.24 0.48 -3.78
CA GLU A 71 -27.29 1.19 -2.93
C GLU A 71 -26.52 0.22 -2.02
N THR A 72 -27.17 -0.85 -1.54
CA THR A 72 -26.48 -1.93 -0.80
C THR A 72 -25.38 -2.59 -1.65
N GLU A 73 -25.68 -2.93 -2.92
CA GLU A 73 -24.67 -3.47 -3.84
C GLU A 73 -23.53 -2.47 -4.08
N GLU A 74 -23.87 -1.20 -4.33
CA GLU A 74 -22.88 -0.13 -4.54
C GLU A 74 -21.94 0.05 -3.33
N VAL A 75 -22.46 -0.10 -2.10
CA VAL A 75 -21.63 -0.07 -0.89
C VAL A 75 -20.65 -1.25 -0.85
N PHE A 76 -21.08 -2.47 -1.18
CA PHE A 76 -20.18 -3.62 -1.26
C PHE A 76 -19.10 -3.43 -2.34
N GLU A 77 -19.49 -3.00 -3.53
CA GLU A 77 -18.57 -2.77 -4.65
C GLU A 77 -17.52 -1.70 -4.31
N ARG A 78 -17.93 -0.57 -3.72
CA ARG A 78 -16.99 0.48 -3.26
C ARG A 78 -16.06 -0.04 -2.17
N GLY A 79 -16.58 -0.83 -1.23
CA GLY A 79 -15.77 -1.45 -0.18
C GLY A 79 -14.74 -2.43 -0.74
N LEU A 80 -15.11 -3.25 -1.71
CA LEU A 80 -14.22 -4.22 -2.36
C LEU A 80 -13.22 -3.55 -3.32
N GLN A 81 -13.58 -2.43 -3.95
CA GLN A 81 -12.63 -1.60 -4.67
C GLN A 81 -11.58 -0.99 -3.73
N SER A 82 -11.97 -0.69 -2.49
CA SER A 82 -11.08 -0.15 -1.47
C SER A 82 -10.21 -1.21 -0.80
N ILE A 83 -10.76 -2.40 -0.52
CA ILE A 83 -10.09 -3.52 0.15
C ILE A 83 -10.34 -4.85 -0.58
N PRO A 84 -9.75 -5.05 -1.77
CA PRO A 84 -10.04 -6.24 -2.59
C PRO A 84 -9.60 -7.56 -1.92
N LEU A 85 -8.68 -7.50 -0.94
CA LEU A 85 -8.22 -8.68 -0.19
C LEU A 85 -9.06 -8.99 1.06
N SER A 86 -10.14 -8.24 1.32
CA SER A 86 -11.02 -8.53 2.47
C SER A 86 -11.94 -9.71 2.17
N MET A 87 -11.52 -10.92 2.57
CA MET A 87 -12.30 -12.14 2.40
C MET A 87 -13.67 -12.05 3.08
N ASP A 88 -13.73 -11.50 4.30
CA ASP A 88 -14.98 -11.31 5.03
C ASP A 88 -15.97 -10.43 4.25
N LEU A 89 -15.48 -9.39 3.58
CA LEU A 89 -16.35 -8.50 2.80
C LEU A 89 -16.88 -9.20 1.53
N TRP A 90 -16.04 -9.99 0.85
CA TRP A 90 -16.49 -10.83 -0.27
C TRP A 90 -17.54 -11.84 0.17
N ILE A 91 -17.32 -12.55 1.27
CA ILE A 91 -18.26 -13.53 1.82
C ILE A 91 -19.59 -12.86 2.17
N HIS A 92 -19.55 -11.68 2.80
CA HIS A 92 -20.77 -10.92 3.09
C HIS A 92 -21.51 -10.47 1.83
N TYR A 93 -20.79 -10.06 0.79
CA TYR A 93 -21.42 -9.69 -0.49
C TYR A 93 -22.08 -10.90 -1.18
N ILE A 94 -21.38 -12.03 -1.23
CA ILE A 94 -21.90 -13.28 -1.82
C ILE A 94 -23.15 -13.74 -1.05
N SER A 95 -23.10 -13.76 0.27
CA SER A 95 -24.25 -14.11 1.11
C SER A 95 -25.43 -13.16 0.93
N TYR A 96 -25.17 -11.86 0.75
CA TYR A 96 -26.22 -10.88 0.42
C TYR A 96 -26.90 -11.23 -0.91
N LEU A 97 -26.13 -11.50 -1.97
CA LEU A 97 -26.65 -11.85 -3.29
C LEU A 97 -27.46 -13.15 -3.25
N GLN A 98 -26.94 -14.20 -2.60
CA GLN A 98 -27.65 -15.47 -2.41
C GLN A 98 -28.99 -15.29 -1.68
N SER A 99 -29.08 -14.33 -0.75
CA SER A 99 -30.32 -14.07 0.00
C SER A 99 -31.34 -13.18 -0.72
N THR A 100 -30.92 -12.48 -1.79
CA THR A 100 -31.73 -11.41 -2.40
C THR A 100 -32.11 -11.72 -3.85
N LEU A 101 -31.26 -12.44 -4.58
CA LEU A 101 -31.51 -12.83 -5.96
C LEU A 101 -32.38 -14.10 -6.03
N ASP A 102 -33.15 -14.23 -7.12
CA ASP A 102 -33.89 -15.46 -7.41
C ASP A 102 -32.96 -16.52 -8.00
N MET A 103 -32.73 -17.61 -7.26
CA MET A 103 -31.83 -18.71 -7.66
C MET A 103 -32.39 -19.57 -8.80
N ASN A 104 -33.64 -19.37 -9.21
CA ASN A 104 -34.20 -20.06 -10.38
C ASN A 104 -33.81 -19.38 -11.71
N LEU A 105 -33.27 -18.15 -11.65
CA LEU A 105 -32.88 -17.40 -12.84
C LEU A 105 -31.40 -17.66 -13.19
N PRO A 106 -31.10 -18.07 -14.45
CA PRO A 106 -29.72 -18.29 -14.89
C PRO A 106 -28.82 -17.06 -14.73
N GLU A 107 -29.37 -15.86 -14.88
CA GLU A 107 -28.64 -14.60 -14.72
C GLU A 107 -28.15 -14.40 -13.27
N SER A 108 -28.97 -14.80 -12.28
CA SER A 108 -28.60 -14.75 -10.86
C SER A 108 -27.43 -15.69 -10.55
N ILE A 109 -27.51 -16.92 -11.07
CA ILE A 109 -26.45 -17.93 -10.93
C ILE A 109 -25.15 -17.42 -11.57
N GLN A 110 -25.24 -16.87 -12.78
CA GLN A 110 -24.08 -16.32 -13.47
C GLN A 110 -23.47 -15.12 -12.75
N LYS A 111 -24.30 -14.25 -12.15
CA LYS A 111 -23.84 -13.12 -11.33
C LYS A 111 -23.07 -13.62 -10.10
N ILE A 112 -23.62 -14.57 -9.35
CA ILE A 112 -22.97 -15.12 -8.15
C ILE A 112 -21.65 -15.82 -8.52
N ARG A 113 -21.63 -16.63 -9.58
CA ARG A 113 -20.40 -17.25 -10.11
C ARG A 113 -19.34 -16.20 -10.46
N GLY A 114 -19.75 -15.13 -11.14
CA GLY A 114 -18.87 -14.02 -11.47
C GLY A 114 -18.26 -13.34 -10.24
N VAL A 115 -19.04 -13.21 -9.16
CA VAL A 115 -18.56 -12.65 -7.89
C VAL A 115 -17.59 -13.61 -7.19
N PHE A 116 -17.84 -14.93 -7.20
CA PHE A 116 -16.86 -15.91 -6.70
C PHE A 116 -15.55 -15.87 -7.46
N GLU A 117 -15.60 -15.82 -8.80
CA GLU A 117 -14.38 -15.70 -9.62
C GLU A 117 -13.63 -14.40 -9.34
N ALA A 118 -14.33 -13.28 -9.20
CA ALA A 118 -13.72 -12.00 -8.84
C ALA A 118 -13.08 -12.06 -7.44
N ALA A 119 -13.76 -12.67 -6.46
CA ALA A 119 -13.25 -12.85 -5.10
C ALA A 119 -11.98 -13.70 -5.08
N VAL A 120 -11.96 -14.82 -5.82
CA VAL A 120 -10.81 -15.71 -5.91
C VAL A 120 -9.65 -15.03 -6.67
N ALA A 121 -9.93 -14.28 -7.73
CA ALA A 121 -8.91 -13.52 -8.45
C ALA A 121 -8.26 -12.44 -7.57
N ALA A 122 -9.04 -11.82 -6.67
CA ALA A 122 -8.56 -10.76 -5.79
C ALA A 122 -7.86 -11.28 -4.52
N ALA A 123 -8.41 -12.32 -3.88
CA ALA A 123 -8.02 -12.76 -2.54
C ALA A 123 -7.69 -14.26 -2.43
N GLY A 124 -7.82 -15.05 -3.50
CA GLY A 124 -7.60 -16.50 -3.48
C GLY A 124 -6.16 -16.94 -3.27
N MET A 125 -5.18 -16.03 -3.42
CA MET A 125 -3.77 -16.26 -3.09
C MET A 125 -3.43 -15.93 -1.62
N ASP A 126 -4.37 -15.42 -0.83
CA ASP A 126 -4.14 -15.22 0.61
C ASP A 126 -3.98 -16.59 1.28
N PHE A 127 -3.00 -16.70 2.18
CA PHE A 127 -2.76 -17.90 2.96
C PHE A 127 -3.98 -18.34 3.79
N ARG A 128 -4.89 -17.41 4.15
CA ARG A 128 -6.11 -17.70 4.91
C ARG A 128 -7.37 -17.74 4.05
N SER A 129 -7.23 -17.92 2.74
CA SER A 129 -8.35 -17.96 1.77
C SER A 129 -9.17 -19.24 1.79
N ASP A 130 -8.86 -20.20 2.67
CA ASP A 130 -9.51 -21.51 2.76
C ASP A 130 -11.04 -21.42 2.74
N LYS A 131 -11.59 -20.50 3.54
CA LYS A 131 -13.05 -20.37 3.67
C LYS A 131 -13.73 -19.91 2.37
N LEU A 132 -13.06 -19.07 1.58
CA LEU A 132 -13.59 -18.61 0.30
C LEU A 132 -13.65 -19.76 -0.70
N TRP A 133 -12.59 -20.56 -0.77
CA TRP A 133 -12.53 -21.74 -1.64
C TRP A 133 -13.57 -22.79 -1.26
N GLU A 134 -13.73 -23.08 0.04
CA GLU A 134 -14.76 -24.01 0.53
C GLU A 134 -16.18 -23.55 0.16
N LEU A 135 -16.48 -22.26 0.35
CA LEU A 135 -17.80 -21.71 -0.01
C LEU A 135 -18.05 -21.80 -1.52
N TYR A 136 -17.01 -21.61 -2.34
CA TYR A 136 -17.16 -21.72 -3.79
C TYR A 136 -17.41 -23.17 -4.23
N VAL A 137 -16.63 -24.11 -3.68
CA VAL A 137 -16.83 -25.55 -3.92
C VAL A 137 -18.22 -26.00 -3.53
N GLU A 138 -18.69 -25.61 -2.34
CA GLU A 138 -20.03 -26.00 -1.87
C GLU A 138 -21.12 -25.39 -2.75
N TRP A 139 -20.97 -24.14 -3.15
CA TRP A 139 -21.93 -23.48 -4.02
C TRP A 139 -22.05 -24.16 -5.40
N GLU A 140 -20.94 -24.48 -6.08
CA GLU A 140 -21.00 -25.20 -7.36
C GLU A 140 -21.53 -26.64 -7.20
N ARG A 141 -21.26 -27.28 -6.05
CA ARG A 141 -21.84 -28.58 -5.72
C ARG A 141 -23.36 -28.50 -5.60
N GLU A 142 -23.89 -27.47 -4.95
CA GLU A 142 -25.33 -27.19 -4.88
C GLU A 142 -25.94 -26.89 -6.26
N GLN A 143 -25.19 -26.28 -7.17
CA GLN A 143 -25.61 -26.09 -8.58
C GLN A 143 -25.56 -27.39 -9.40
N GLY A 144 -24.91 -28.45 -8.88
CA GLY A 144 -24.76 -29.74 -9.55
C GLY A 144 -23.66 -29.80 -10.61
N ASP A 145 -22.82 -28.76 -10.74
CA ASP A 145 -21.70 -28.75 -11.69
C ASP A 145 -20.43 -29.35 -11.06
N LEU A 146 -20.37 -30.68 -11.05
CA LEU A 146 -19.26 -31.41 -10.46
C LEU A 146 -17.93 -31.25 -11.22
N ARG A 147 -17.97 -30.84 -12.50
CA ARG A 147 -16.76 -30.53 -13.27
C ARG A 147 -16.18 -29.19 -12.85
N ALA A 148 -17.03 -28.19 -12.63
CA ALA A 148 -16.61 -26.92 -12.05
C ALA A 148 -15.98 -27.12 -10.68
N VAL A 149 -16.56 -27.99 -9.83
CA VAL A 149 -15.97 -28.37 -8.54
C VAL A 149 -14.55 -28.93 -8.70
N THR A 150 -14.33 -29.86 -9.64
CA THR A 150 -12.98 -30.38 -9.93
C THR A 150 -12.02 -29.27 -10.38
N GLY A 151 -12.47 -28.36 -11.25
CA GLY A 151 -11.68 -27.21 -11.70
C GLY A 151 -11.31 -26.25 -10.56
N ILE A 152 -12.17 -26.07 -9.57
CA ILE A 152 -11.88 -25.29 -8.37
C ILE A 152 -10.81 -26.00 -7.52
N TYR A 153 -10.92 -27.32 -7.34
CA TYR A 153 -9.90 -28.10 -6.63
C TYR A 153 -8.53 -28.02 -7.31
N ASP A 154 -8.48 -28.17 -8.64
CA ASP A 154 -7.23 -28.07 -9.40
C ASP A 154 -6.54 -26.71 -9.18
N ARG A 155 -7.30 -25.63 -9.00
CA ARG A 155 -6.77 -24.30 -8.64
C ARG A 155 -6.28 -24.25 -7.20
N VAL A 156 -7.11 -24.57 -6.21
CA VAL A 156 -6.74 -24.42 -4.78
C VAL A 156 -5.61 -25.36 -4.36
N LEU A 157 -5.49 -26.55 -4.96
CA LEU A 157 -4.39 -27.48 -4.67
C LEU A 157 -3.01 -26.93 -5.07
N SER A 158 -2.96 -25.94 -5.95
CA SER A 158 -1.74 -25.22 -6.33
C SER A 158 -1.48 -23.95 -5.50
N MET A 159 -2.38 -23.61 -4.57
CA MET A 159 -2.30 -22.40 -3.75
C MET A 159 -1.88 -22.74 -2.32
N PRO A 160 -0.84 -22.10 -1.77
CA PRO A 160 -0.43 -22.36 -0.39
C PRO A 160 -1.38 -21.67 0.56
N THR A 161 -2.29 -22.45 1.15
CA THR A 161 -3.25 -22.01 2.16
C THR A 161 -2.98 -22.67 3.52
N GLN A 162 -3.64 -22.18 4.57
CA GLN A 162 -3.46 -22.69 5.93
C GLN A 162 -3.98 -24.12 6.07
N LEU A 163 -5.09 -24.45 5.41
CA LEU A 163 -5.74 -25.77 5.45
C LEU A 163 -5.56 -26.52 4.13
N TYR A 164 -4.42 -26.36 3.46
CA TYR A 164 -4.12 -27.03 2.18
C TYR A 164 -4.36 -28.55 2.21
N ASN A 165 -4.08 -29.20 3.34
CA ASN A 165 -4.33 -30.62 3.57
C ASN A 165 -5.83 -30.95 3.64
N HIS A 166 -6.66 -30.07 4.18
CA HIS A 166 -8.11 -30.25 4.19
C HIS A 166 -8.68 -30.26 2.77
N HIS A 167 -8.25 -29.31 1.93
CA HIS A 167 -8.66 -29.26 0.51
C HIS A 167 -8.25 -30.53 -0.24
N TRP A 168 -7.08 -31.10 0.08
CA TRP A 168 -6.63 -32.37 -0.48
C TRP A 168 -7.52 -33.57 -0.09
N GLU A 169 -7.85 -33.69 1.19
CA GLU A 169 -8.77 -34.75 1.64
C GLU A 169 -10.15 -34.59 0.99
N LYS A 170 -10.66 -33.36 0.90
CA LYS A 170 -11.94 -33.06 0.24
C LYS A 170 -11.94 -33.31 -1.26
N PHE A 171 -10.83 -33.07 -1.94
CA PHE A 171 -10.66 -33.45 -3.34
C PHE A 171 -10.71 -34.98 -3.51
N LYS A 172 -10.01 -35.74 -2.67
CA LYS A 172 -10.06 -37.21 -2.72
C LYS A 172 -11.49 -37.73 -2.45
N GLU A 173 -12.17 -37.18 -1.45
CA GLU A 173 -13.58 -37.50 -1.20
C GLU A 173 -14.45 -37.22 -2.43
N HIS A 174 -14.26 -36.09 -3.11
CA HIS A 174 -14.98 -35.73 -4.33
C HIS A 174 -14.74 -36.73 -5.48
N VAL A 175 -13.50 -37.15 -5.70
CA VAL A 175 -13.17 -38.14 -6.74
C VAL A 175 -13.73 -39.53 -6.43
N LEU A 176 -13.70 -39.95 -5.15
CA LEU A 176 -14.14 -41.27 -4.72
C LEU A 176 -15.67 -41.42 -4.74
N HIS A 177 -16.41 -40.37 -4.36
CA HIS A 177 -17.88 -40.46 -4.23
C HIS A 177 -18.64 -40.14 -5.52
N ASN A 178 -17.96 -39.70 -6.58
CA ASN A 178 -18.60 -39.32 -7.84
C ASN A 178 -18.06 -40.14 -9.02
N PRO A 179 -18.89 -40.38 -10.06
CA PRO A 179 -18.44 -41.10 -11.25
C PRO A 179 -17.47 -40.23 -12.09
N PRO A 180 -16.36 -40.79 -12.61
CA PRO A 180 -15.34 -40.01 -13.33
C PRO A 180 -15.85 -39.16 -14.51
N LYS A 181 -16.87 -39.64 -15.23
CA LYS A 181 -17.49 -38.93 -16.37
C LYS A 181 -18.17 -37.60 -16.00
N ASP A 182 -18.59 -37.46 -14.75
CA ASP A 182 -19.33 -36.29 -14.26
C ASP A 182 -18.38 -35.27 -13.61
N ILE A 183 -17.17 -35.67 -13.24
CA ILE A 183 -16.16 -34.81 -12.60
C ILE A 183 -15.02 -34.39 -13.54
N LEU A 184 -14.74 -35.17 -14.60
CA LEU A 184 -13.68 -34.90 -15.57
C LEU A 184 -14.23 -34.29 -16.86
N SER A 185 -13.38 -33.53 -17.56
CA SER A 185 -13.66 -33.13 -18.94
C SER A 185 -13.58 -34.34 -19.89
N PRO A 186 -14.29 -34.32 -21.04
CA PRO A 186 -14.20 -35.41 -22.02
C PRO A 186 -12.77 -35.66 -22.52
N GLU A 187 -11.99 -34.59 -22.69
CA GLU A 187 -10.60 -34.65 -23.14
C GLU A 187 -9.69 -35.31 -22.10
N GLU A 188 -9.85 -34.94 -20.83
CA GLU A 188 -9.10 -35.51 -19.73
C GLU A 188 -9.46 -36.98 -19.50
N LEU A 189 -10.76 -37.32 -19.54
CA LEU A 189 -11.22 -38.70 -19.38
C LEU A 189 -10.60 -39.61 -20.47
N LEU A 190 -10.61 -39.14 -21.72
CA LEU A 190 -10.01 -39.87 -22.84
C LEU A 190 -8.50 -40.05 -22.65
N TRP A 191 -7.82 -39.01 -22.17
CA TRP A 191 -6.39 -39.07 -21.88
C TRP A 191 -6.06 -40.08 -20.77
N VAL A 192 -6.82 -40.06 -19.67
CA VAL A 192 -6.65 -40.99 -18.54
C VAL A 192 -6.89 -42.43 -19.00
N GLN A 193 -7.95 -42.67 -19.77
CA GLN A 193 -8.24 -43.99 -20.35
C GLN A 193 -7.13 -44.47 -21.29
N SER A 194 -6.61 -43.59 -22.15
CA SER A 194 -5.50 -43.93 -23.04
C SER A 194 -4.25 -44.31 -22.26
N LYS A 195 -3.97 -43.62 -21.13
CA LYS A 195 -2.81 -43.94 -20.28
C LYS A 195 -2.93 -45.31 -19.63
N LEU A 196 -4.10 -45.64 -19.12
CA LEU A 196 -4.40 -46.96 -18.54
C LEU A 196 -4.33 -48.08 -19.58
N ALA A 197 -4.70 -47.81 -20.84
CA ALA A 197 -4.60 -48.77 -21.93
C ALA A 197 -3.13 -49.03 -22.38
N THR A 198 -2.25 -48.03 -22.26
CA THR A 198 -0.82 -48.16 -22.61
C THR A 198 0.04 -48.79 -21.52
N ASP A 199 -0.49 -49.05 -20.33
CA ASP A 199 0.22 -49.68 -19.21
C ASP A 199 -0.30 -51.11 -18.94
N PRO A 200 -0.01 -52.11 -19.80
CA PRO A 200 -0.30 -53.50 -19.50
C PRO A 200 0.80 -54.06 -18.59
N GLY A 201 0.71 -53.78 -17.30
CA GLY A 201 1.41 -54.53 -16.27
C GLY A 201 0.82 -55.94 -16.14
N ASP A 202 1.48 -56.90 -16.79
CA ASP A 202 1.46 -58.36 -16.58
C ASP A 202 0.16 -59.15 -16.92
N PRO A 203 0.08 -59.83 -18.09
CA PRO A 203 -0.80 -60.98 -18.27
C PRO A 203 -0.15 -62.22 -17.64
N GLY A 204 -0.12 -62.26 -16.30
CA GLY A 204 0.19 -63.47 -15.55
C GLY A 204 -0.84 -64.56 -15.86
N GLY A 205 -0.37 -65.66 -16.45
CA GLY A 205 -1.19 -66.61 -17.17
C GLY A 205 -2.25 -67.35 -16.34
N PHE A 206 -3.42 -67.53 -16.96
CA PHE A 206 -4.29 -68.68 -16.71
C PHE A 206 -4.43 -69.47 -18.01
N SER A 207 -3.50 -70.37 -18.25
CA SER A 207 -3.77 -71.60 -19.01
C SER A 207 -4.52 -72.56 -18.07
N GLY A 208 -5.84 -72.58 -18.19
CA GLY A 208 -6.70 -73.54 -17.50
C GLY A 208 -8.01 -73.65 -18.25
N ASP A 209 -8.36 -74.88 -18.64
CA ASP A 209 -9.52 -75.25 -19.46
C ASP A 209 -10.84 -74.56 -19.10
N PRO A 210 -11.77 -74.40 -20.07
CA PRO A 210 -13.06 -73.76 -19.83
C PRO A 210 -13.99 -74.67 -19.01
N PRO A 211 -14.59 -74.19 -17.90
CA PRO A 211 -15.76 -74.85 -17.33
C PRO A 211 -17.00 -74.50 -18.18
N PRO A 212 -17.93 -75.44 -18.40
CA PRO A 212 -19.18 -75.18 -19.07
C PRO A 212 -20.12 -74.49 -18.07
N PHE A 213 -20.68 -73.33 -18.40
CA PHE A 213 -22.03 -72.82 -18.07
C PHE A 213 -22.04 -71.28 -18.22
N PRO A 214 -23.08 -70.70 -18.86
CA PRO A 214 -23.15 -69.26 -19.05
C PRO A 214 -23.72 -68.58 -17.80
N THR A 215 -22.87 -68.22 -16.84
CA THR A 215 -23.27 -67.36 -15.73
C THR A 215 -23.20 -65.90 -16.19
N ARG A 216 -24.36 -65.41 -16.63
CA ARG A 216 -24.61 -64.05 -17.08
C ARG A 216 -24.56 -63.06 -15.89
N LEU A 217 -23.37 -62.75 -15.36
CA LEU A 217 -23.16 -61.76 -14.29
C LEU A 217 -21.84 -60.95 -14.40
N THR A 218 -21.12 -60.98 -15.53
CA THR A 218 -19.76 -60.43 -15.62
C THR A 218 -19.62 -59.01 -16.19
N PHE A 219 -20.73 -58.30 -16.48
CA PHE A 219 -20.62 -56.98 -17.15
C PHE A 219 -20.37 -55.80 -16.21
N ASN A 220 -20.72 -55.86 -14.91
CA ASN A 220 -20.52 -54.71 -14.01
C ASN A 220 -19.13 -54.70 -13.34
N SER A 221 -18.51 -55.86 -13.08
CA SER A 221 -17.26 -55.91 -12.31
C SER A 221 -16.07 -55.29 -13.04
N GLN A 222 -16.01 -55.40 -14.37
CA GLN A 222 -14.91 -54.81 -15.14
C GLN A 222 -15.06 -53.29 -15.25
N GLU A 223 -16.28 -52.79 -15.48
CA GLU A 223 -16.55 -51.34 -15.53
C GLU A 223 -16.25 -50.68 -14.18
N ASP A 224 -16.61 -51.34 -13.07
CA ASP A 224 -16.31 -50.86 -11.72
C ASP A 224 -14.79 -50.83 -11.45
N LEU A 225 -14.05 -51.87 -11.88
CA LEU A 225 -12.58 -51.90 -11.78
C LEU A 225 -11.91 -50.83 -12.64
N ASP A 226 -12.43 -50.58 -13.84
CA ASP A 226 -11.90 -49.57 -14.75
C ASP A 226 -12.16 -48.15 -14.21
N GLN A 227 -13.33 -47.90 -13.59
CA GLN A 227 -13.59 -46.65 -12.90
C GLN A 227 -12.66 -46.42 -11.70
N GLU A 228 -12.37 -47.47 -10.94
CA GLU A 228 -11.46 -47.35 -9.78
C GLU A 228 -10.04 -47.00 -10.21
N LYS A 229 -9.52 -47.65 -11.26
CA LYS A 229 -8.22 -47.30 -11.85
C LYS A 229 -8.16 -45.86 -12.35
N ILE A 230 -9.26 -45.37 -12.94
CA ILE A 230 -9.37 -43.96 -13.36
C ILE A 230 -9.27 -43.04 -12.14
N ARG A 231 -9.99 -43.33 -11.04
CA ARG A 231 -9.93 -42.53 -9.81
C ARG A 231 -8.52 -42.51 -9.21
N GLU A 232 -7.87 -43.67 -9.12
CA GLU A 232 -6.50 -43.80 -8.61
C GLU A 232 -5.51 -42.95 -9.43
N LEU A 233 -5.60 -43.02 -10.76
CA LEU A 233 -4.73 -42.24 -11.63
C LEU A 233 -4.98 -40.72 -11.50
N VAL A 234 -6.25 -40.29 -11.41
CA VAL A 234 -6.60 -38.88 -11.18
C VAL A 234 -6.03 -38.37 -9.86
N ILE A 235 -6.16 -39.14 -8.77
CA ILE A 235 -5.60 -38.79 -7.46
C ILE A 235 -4.07 -38.74 -7.54
N SER A 236 -3.43 -39.74 -8.15
CA SER A 236 -1.97 -39.79 -8.33
C SER A 236 -1.42 -38.58 -9.07
N MET A 237 -2.10 -38.13 -10.14
CA MET A 237 -1.70 -36.93 -10.88
C MET A 237 -1.69 -35.67 -10.01
N ARG A 238 -2.74 -35.46 -9.19
CA ARG A 238 -2.82 -34.27 -8.32
C ARG A 238 -1.97 -34.40 -7.06
N GLN A 239 -1.61 -35.60 -6.63
CA GLN A 239 -0.73 -35.84 -5.48
C GLN A 239 0.63 -35.15 -5.65
N GLN A 240 1.16 -35.09 -6.88
CA GLN A 240 2.40 -34.37 -7.17
C GLN A 240 2.26 -32.85 -6.98
N ILE A 241 1.14 -32.28 -7.43
CA ILE A 241 0.82 -30.85 -7.26
C ILE A 241 0.67 -30.52 -5.78
N TYR A 242 -0.08 -31.36 -5.05
CA TYR A 242 -0.22 -31.25 -3.60
C TYR A 242 1.14 -31.27 -2.88
N ALA A 243 2.03 -32.20 -3.23
CA ALA A 243 3.35 -32.30 -2.60
C ALA A 243 4.23 -31.06 -2.85
N GLN A 244 4.14 -30.47 -4.05
CA GLN A 244 4.81 -29.20 -4.34
C GLN A 244 4.23 -28.05 -3.51
N ASN A 245 2.91 -27.97 -3.42
CA ASN A 245 2.23 -26.95 -2.62
C ASN A 245 2.57 -27.07 -1.12
N GLU A 246 2.60 -28.29 -0.57
CA GLU A 246 2.99 -28.56 0.81
C GLU A 246 4.41 -28.05 1.12
N ALA A 247 5.35 -28.22 0.20
CA ALA A 247 6.70 -27.68 0.34
C ALA A 247 6.69 -26.14 0.34
N GLU A 248 5.86 -25.50 -0.50
CA GLU A 248 5.69 -24.05 -0.52
C GLU A 248 5.01 -23.52 0.75
N VAL A 249 4.03 -24.22 1.31
CA VAL A 249 3.39 -23.89 2.60
C VAL A 249 4.42 -23.96 3.72
N SER A 250 5.21 -25.04 3.78
CA SER A 250 6.22 -25.25 4.82
C SER A 250 7.25 -24.13 4.89
N LYS A 251 7.66 -23.58 3.73
CA LYS A 251 8.60 -22.44 3.65
C LYS A 251 8.04 -21.17 4.30
N ARG A 252 6.72 -21.02 4.36
CA ARG A 252 6.02 -19.78 4.74
C ARG A 252 5.30 -19.87 6.08
N TRP A 253 5.10 -21.08 6.57
CA TRP A 253 4.34 -21.37 7.78
C TRP A 253 4.73 -20.49 8.97
N ASN A 254 6.03 -20.38 9.26
CA ASN A 254 6.52 -19.60 10.39
C ASN A 254 6.22 -18.11 10.26
N PHE A 255 6.28 -17.56 9.04
CA PHE A 255 5.93 -16.16 8.79
C PHE A 255 4.43 -15.93 8.97
N GLU A 256 3.60 -16.82 8.42
CA GLU A 256 2.14 -16.73 8.49
C GLU A 256 1.62 -16.93 9.92
N ASP A 257 2.21 -17.84 10.71
CA ASP A 257 1.91 -17.97 12.14
C ASP A 257 2.33 -16.72 12.93
N GLY A 258 3.43 -16.07 12.55
CA GLY A 258 3.89 -14.81 13.13
C GLY A 258 2.91 -13.64 12.98
N ILE A 259 1.96 -13.72 12.04
CA ILE A 259 0.94 -12.70 11.80
C ILE A 259 -0.25 -12.92 12.74
N LYS A 260 -0.28 -12.19 13.85
CA LYS A 260 -1.39 -12.28 14.83
C LYS A 260 -2.58 -11.38 14.48
N ARG A 261 -2.38 -10.27 13.77
CA ARG A 261 -3.47 -9.38 13.30
C ARG A 261 -3.34 -9.10 11.80
N PRO A 262 -4.10 -9.82 10.93
CA PRO A 262 -4.04 -9.66 9.48
C PRO A 262 -4.92 -8.51 8.94
N TYR A 263 -5.75 -7.90 9.79
CA TYR A 263 -6.66 -6.82 9.41
C TYR A 263 -6.19 -5.46 9.95
N PHE A 264 -6.70 -4.39 9.35
CA PHE A 264 -6.40 -3.02 9.78
C PHE A 264 -7.03 -2.70 11.14
N HIS A 265 -6.25 -2.07 12.02
CA HIS A 265 -6.75 -1.39 13.20
C HIS A 265 -5.79 -0.25 13.59
N VAL A 266 -6.34 0.86 14.07
CA VAL A 266 -5.58 2.03 14.57
C VAL A 266 -4.64 1.77 15.76
N LYS A 267 -4.81 0.66 16.50
CA LYS A 267 -3.94 0.31 17.62
C LYS A 267 -2.59 -0.12 17.05
N PRO A 268 -1.46 0.38 17.56
CA PRO A 268 -0.15 0.01 17.03
C PRO A 268 0.09 -1.50 17.17
N LEU A 269 0.66 -2.09 16.14
CA LEU A 269 1.26 -3.41 16.15
C LEU A 269 2.54 -3.44 16.98
N GLU A 270 2.82 -4.61 17.52
CA GLU A 270 4.05 -4.89 18.25
C GLU A 270 5.27 -4.93 17.32
N ARG A 271 6.44 -4.53 17.82
CA ARG A 271 7.69 -4.55 17.05
C ARG A 271 8.04 -5.93 16.49
N ALA A 272 7.66 -7.02 17.17
CA ALA A 272 7.87 -8.38 16.69
C ALA A 272 7.07 -8.66 15.40
N GLN A 273 5.81 -8.23 15.33
CA GLN A 273 4.98 -8.38 14.13
C GLN A 273 5.49 -7.52 12.98
N LEU A 274 5.96 -6.30 13.25
CA LEU A 274 6.58 -5.44 12.22
C LEU A 274 7.85 -6.07 11.63
N ARG A 275 8.69 -6.69 12.47
CA ARG A 275 9.85 -7.45 11.99
C ARG A 275 9.42 -8.64 11.15
N ASN A 276 8.45 -9.43 11.61
CA ASN A 276 7.93 -10.58 10.86
C ASN A 276 7.43 -10.17 9.46
N TRP A 277 6.65 -9.09 9.35
CA TRP A 277 6.22 -8.56 8.05
C TRP A 277 7.40 -8.15 7.16
N ARG A 278 8.40 -7.50 7.73
CA ARG A 278 9.59 -7.05 6.98
C ARG A 278 10.35 -8.25 6.41
N ASP A 279 10.63 -9.23 7.26
CA ASP A 279 11.40 -10.42 6.93
C ASP A 279 10.64 -11.30 5.92
N TYR A 280 9.32 -11.42 6.07
CA TYR A 280 8.48 -12.15 5.11
C TYR A 280 8.43 -11.47 3.75
N LEU A 281 8.32 -10.14 3.71
CA LEU A 281 8.41 -9.38 2.45
C LEU A 281 9.79 -9.54 1.79
N ASP A 282 10.87 -9.51 2.57
CA ASP A 282 12.22 -9.74 2.01
C ASP A 282 12.35 -11.15 1.42
N TYR A 283 11.79 -12.15 2.09
CA TYR A 283 11.74 -13.52 1.58
C TYR A 283 10.97 -13.62 0.25
N GLU A 284 9.74 -13.13 0.18
CA GLU A 284 8.93 -13.19 -1.05
C GLU A 284 9.52 -12.34 -2.18
N MET A 285 10.17 -11.22 -1.88
CA MET A 285 10.86 -10.41 -2.89
C MET A 285 12.06 -11.15 -3.51
N ALA A 286 12.70 -12.04 -2.75
CA ALA A 286 13.88 -12.78 -3.19
C ALA A 286 13.53 -14.12 -3.88
N ALA A 287 12.49 -14.81 -3.41
CA ALA A 287 12.16 -16.18 -3.83
C ALA A 287 10.77 -16.35 -4.47
N GLY A 288 9.86 -15.39 -4.29
CA GLY A 288 8.48 -15.47 -4.76
C GLY A 288 8.29 -15.00 -6.20
N SER A 289 7.12 -15.29 -6.78
CA SER A 289 6.70 -14.69 -8.05
C SER A 289 6.28 -13.24 -7.85
N HIS A 290 6.30 -12.44 -8.93
CA HIS A 290 5.85 -11.05 -8.89
C HIS A 290 4.42 -10.94 -8.34
N GLU A 291 3.46 -11.75 -8.81
CA GLU A 291 2.08 -11.68 -8.32
C GLU A 291 2.00 -11.97 -6.82
N ARG A 292 2.74 -12.99 -6.36
CA ARG A 292 2.75 -13.36 -4.94
C ARG A 292 3.35 -12.26 -4.06
N THR A 293 4.44 -11.64 -4.51
CA THR A 293 5.05 -10.50 -3.81
C THR A 293 4.05 -9.34 -3.71
N ILE A 294 3.31 -9.05 -4.79
CA ILE A 294 2.28 -8.01 -4.79
C ILE A 294 1.15 -8.32 -3.80
N VAL A 295 0.63 -9.55 -3.81
CA VAL A 295 -0.41 -9.98 -2.86
C VAL A 295 0.08 -9.82 -1.42
N LEU A 296 1.31 -10.24 -1.11
CA LEU A 296 1.86 -10.08 0.23
C LEU A 296 2.02 -8.60 0.63
N PHE A 297 2.46 -7.74 -0.30
CA PHE A 297 2.52 -6.30 -0.05
C PHE A 297 1.14 -5.71 0.23
N GLU A 298 0.12 -6.06 -0.55
CA GLU A 298 -1.25 -5.60 -0.32
C GLU A 298 -1.79 -6.04 1.05
N ARG A 299 -1.57 -7.31 1.44
CA ARG A 299 -1.89 -7.81 2.79
C ARG A 299 -1.15 -7.02 3.88
N CYS A 300 0.14 -6.78 3.67
CA CYS A 300 0.97 -6.04 4.62
C CYS A 300 0.47 -4.61 4.80
N VAL A 301 0.20 -3.87 3.72
CA VAL A 301 -0.27 -2.48 3.83
C VAL A 301 -1.69 -2.38 4.38
N ILE A 302 -2.51 -3.42 4.29
CA ILE A 302 -3.79 -3.48 5.02
C ILE A 302 -3.55 -3.50 6.53
N ALA A 303 -2.78 -4.48 7.04
CA ALA A 303 -2.51 -4.60 8.48
C ALA A 303 -1.64 -3.45 9.03
N CYS A 304 -0.71 -2.96 8.22
CA CYS A 304 0.32 -1.99 8.58
C CYS A 304 0.09 -0.60 7.93
N ALA A 305 -1.14 -0.23 7.60
CA ALA A 305 -1.43 1.00 6.84
C ALA A 305 -0.86 2.29 7.46
N LEU A 306 -0.70 2.35 8.78
CA LEU A 306 -0.17 3.53 9.50
C LEU A 306 1.37 3.59 9.58
N TYR A 307 2.06 2.59 9.02
CA TYR A 307 3.51 2.47 9.08
C TYR A 307 4.14 2.84 7.73
N GLU A 308 4.70 4.05 7.66
CA GLU A 308 5.29 4.59 6.42
C GLU A 308 6.37 3.71 5.80
N GLU A 309 7.08 2.90 6.59
CA GLU A 309 8.18 2.05 6.12
C GLU A 309 7.73 1.00 5.10
N PHE A 310 6.54 0.41 5.26
CA PHE A 310 6.04 -0.64 4.36
C PHE A 310 5.56 -0.06 3.04
N TRP A 311 4.90 1.09 3.06
CA TRP A 311 4.52 1.80 1.84
C TRP A 311 5.75 2.22 1.04
N ILE A 312 6.79 2.75 1.70
CA ILE A 312 8.04 3.13 1.04
C ILE A 312 8.74 1.90 0.45
N LYS A 313 8.76 0.77 1.16
CA LYS A 313 9.31 -0.48 0.64
C LYS A 313 8.53 -0.96 -0.58
N TYR A 314 7.21 -0.85 -0.53
CA TYR A 314 6.33 -1.27 -1.62
C TYR A 314 6.49 -0.41 -2.87
N THR A 315 6.53 0.92 -2.74
CA THR A 315 6.75 1.81 -3.88
C THR A 315 8.11 1.58 -4.52
N LYS A 316 9.16 1.37 -3.72
CA LYS A 316 10.50 1.03 -4.23
C LYS A 316 10.54 -0.27 -5.01
N TYR A 317 9.80 -1.29 -4.55
CA TYR A 317 9.67 -2.54 -5.29
C TYR A 317 8.98 -2.29 -6.63
N LEU A 318 7.86 -1.57 -6.64
CA LEU A 318 7.09 -1.29 -7.85
C LEU A 318 7.78 -0.34 -8.82
N GLU A 319 8.63 0.58 -8.38
CA GLU A 319 9.40 1.46 -9.26
C GLU A 319 10.26 0.68 -10.28
N ASN A 320 10.68 -0.54 -9.93
CA ASN A 320 11.44 -1.42 -10.81
C ASN A 320 10.56 -2.29 -11.74
N HIS A 321 9.24 -2.29 -11.54
CA HIS A 321 8.30 -3.17 -12.25
C HIS A 321 7.25 -2.37 -13.03
N THR A 322 6.51 -1.47 -12.36
CA THR A 322 5.42 -0.70 -12.97
C THR A 322 5.33 0.72 -12.40
N VAL A 323 5.46 1.73 -13.28
CA VAL A 323 5.30 3.15 -12.91
C VAL A 323 3.86 3.45 -12.46
N ALA A 324 2.87 2.89 -13.17
CA ALA A 324 1.46 3.08 -12.81
C ALA A 324 1.12 2.46 -11.44
N GLY A 325 1.67 1.28 -11.13
CA GLY A 325 1.51 0.63 -9.83
C GLY A 325 2.13 1.46 -8.71
N ALA A 326 3.37 1.89 -8.87
CA ALA A 326 4.05 2.74 -7.87
C ALA A 326 3.26 4.03 -7.59
N ARG A 327 2.74 4.69 -8.64
CA ARG A 327 1.87 5.87 -8.51
C ARG A 327 0.61 5.60 -7.70
N SER A 328 -0.10 4.51 -8.02
CA SER A 328 -1.31 4.10 -7.30
C SER A 328 -1.02 3.87 -5.80
N VAL A 329 0.10 3.23 -5.47
CA VAL A 329 0.52 3.02 -4.07
C VAL A 329 0.82 4.35 -3.38
N PHE A 330 1.53 5.28 -4.02
CA PHE A 330 1.76 6.61 -3.45
C PHE A 330 0.45 7.37 -3.19
N GLN A 331 -0.49 7.35 -4.14
CA GLN A 331 -1.79 8.00 -4.02
C GLN A 331 -2.59 7.46 -2.84
N ARG A 332 -2.65 6.13 -2.66
CA ARG A 332 -3.34 5.51 -1.51
C ARG A 332 -2.66 5.85 -0.19
N ALA A 333 -1.33 5.73 -0.14
CA ALA A 333 -0.56 6.00 1.07
C ALA A 333 -0.70 7.45 1.53
N CYS A 334 -0.55 8.40 0.61
CA CYS A 334 -0.58 9.84 0.90
C CYS A 334 -2.00 10.39 1.03
N GLY A 335 -2.96 9.85 0.27
CA GLY A 335 -4.34 10.33 0.23
C GLY A 335 -5.16 9.92 1.44
N TYR A 336 -5.02 8.67 1.90
CA TYR A 336 -5.88 8.12 2.95
C TYR A 336 -5.13 7.91 4.27
N HIS A 337 -4.03 7.15 4.21
CA HIS A 337 -3.45 6.56 5.42
C HIS A 337 -2.42 7.44 6.13
N LEU A 338 -1.60 8.16 5.36
CA LEU A 338 -0.45 8.92 5.84
C LEU A 338 -0.44 10.40 5.36
N PRO A 339 -1.56 11.14 5.42
CA PRO A 339 -1.65 12.50 4.85
C PRO A 339 -0.73 13.52 5.53
N ARG A 340 -0.26 13.25 6.76
CA ARG A 340 0.60 14.17 7.53
C ARG A 340 2.06 13.72 7.63
N LYS A 341 2.45 12.61 6.98
CA LYS A 341 3.83 12.07 7.06
C LYS A 341 4.70 12.65 5.95
N PRO A 342 5.67 13.53 6.24
CA PRO A 342 6.37 14.27 5.20
C PRO A 342 7.20 13.39 4.26
N ASN A 343 7.85 12.34 4.79
CA ASN A 343 8.82 11.57 4.02
C ASN A 343 8.20 10.92 2.76
N ILE A 344 7.02 10.29 2.90
CA ILE A 344 6.37 9.62 1.77
C ILE A 344 5.84 10.60 0.73
N HIS A 345 5.33 11.78 1.13
CA HIS A 345 4.90 12.82 0.19
C HIS A 345 6.09 13.41 -0.58
N LEU A 346 7.24 13.58 0.08
CA LEU A 346 8.46 14.04 -0.59
C LEU A 346 9.02 12.98 -1.56
N LEU A 347 8.89 11.70 -1.23
CA LEU A 347 9.23 10.59 -2.13
C LEU A 347 8.28 10.55 -3.33
N TRP A 348 6.97 10.74 -3.11
CA TRP A 348 6.00 10.79 -4.20
C TRP A 348 6.27 11.95 -5.17
N ALA A 349 6.51 13.16 -4.65
CA ALA A 349 6.86 14.31 -5.49
C ALA A 349 8.17 14.07 -6.27
N ALA A 350 9.18 13.45 -5.65
CA ALA A 350 10.43 13.10 -6.32
C ALA A 350 10.22 12.01 -7.40
N PHE A 351 9.34 11.05 -7.14
CA PHE A 351 8.95 10.04 -8.11
C PHE A 351 8.28 10.69 -9.33
N GLU A 352 7.29 11.57 -9.15
CA GLU A 352 6.63 12.23 -10.29
C GLU A 352 7.58 13.14 -11.07
N GLU A 353 8.48 13.84 -10.38
CA GLU A 353 9.54 14.61 -11.05
C GLU A 353 10.46 13.71 -11.89
N LYS A 354 10.83 12.52 -11.40
CA LYS A 354 11.62 11.53 -12.15
C LYS A 354 10.88 11.01 -13.38
N GLN A 355 9.55 10.92 -13.34
CA GLN A 355 8.72 10.53 -14.48
C GLN A 355 8.42 11.69 -15.45
N GLY A 356 8.84 12.93 -15.13
CA GLY A 356 8.57 14.13 -15.93
C GLY A 356 7.22 14.81 -15.65
N ASN A 357 6.44 14.33 -14.68
CA ASN A 357 5.15 14.90 -14.29
C ASN A 357 5.34 16.07 -13.30
N LEU A 358 5.91 17.17 -13.79
CA LEU A 358 6.32 18.30 -12.96
C LEU A 358 5.14 19.01 -12.26
N ASP A 359 4.01 19.16 -12.96
CA ASP A 359 2.84 19.84 -12.41
C ASP A 359 2.22 19.05 -11.26
N GLU A 360 2.25 17.72 -11.36
CA GLU A 360 1.80 16.85 -10.29
C GLU A 360 2.75 16.91 -9.09
N ALA A 361 4.07 16.89 -9.31
CA ALA A 361 5.05 17.08 -8.25
C ALA A 361 4.87 18.43 -7.52
N ARG A 362 4.59 19.52 -8.26
CA ARG A 362 4.24 20.84 -7.68
C ARG A 362 2.95 20.77 -6.86
N ARG A 363 1.91 20.15 -7.40
CA ARG A 363 0.61 19.98 -6.75
C ARG A 363 0.75 19.25 -5.42
N ILE A 364 1.46 18.11 -5.42
CA ILE A 364 1.71 17.29 -4.22
C ILE A 364 2.38 18.13 -3.13
N LEU A 365 3.48 18.82 -3.46
CA LEU A 365 4.22 19.61 -2.47
C LEU A 365 3.41 20.80 -1.94
N ARG A 366 2.63 21.47 -2.80
CA ARG A 366 1.75 22.58 -2.40
C ARG A 366 0.65 22.08 -1.46
N CYS A 367 -0.09 21.04 -1.85
CA CYS A 367 -1.15 20.47 -1.04
C CYS A 367 -0.61 19.95 0.31
N PHE A 368 0.55 19.31 0.32
CA PHE A 368 1.15 18.85 1.58
C PHE A 368 1.56 20.00 2.50
N GLU A 369 2.08 21.10 1.94
CA GLU A 369 2.41 22.31 2.73
C GLU A 369 1.16 22.97 3.34
N GLU A 370 0.02 22.93 2.67
CA GLU A 370 -1.26 23.39 3.21
C GLU A 370 -1.74 22.50 4.38
N VAL A 371 -1.55 21.18 4.27
CA VAL A 371 -1.92 20.21 5.32
C VAL A 371 -0.99 20.29 6.53
N VAL A 372 0.31 20.50 6.31
CA VAL A 372 1.32 20.60 7.38
C VAL A 372 2.19 21.86 7.20
N PRO A 373 1.66 23.04 7.58
CA PRO A 373 2.37 24.29 7.43
C PRO A 373 3.61 24.37 8.34
N GLY A 374 4.60 25.17 7.93
CA GLY A 374 5.81 25.45 8.71
C GLY A 374 6.96 24.44 8.54
N LEU A 375 6.78 23.35 7.77
CA LEU A 375 7.85 22.40 7.51
C LEU A 375 8.85 22.92 6.46
N ALA A 376 10.00 23.42 6.93
CA ALA A 376 11.06 23.96 6.07
C ALA A 376 11.50 23.01 4.95
N MET A 377 11.56 21.69 5.23
CA MET A 377 11.94 20.69 4.23
C MET A 377 11.01 20.65 3.01
N VAL A 378 9.71 20.95 3.19
CA VAL A 378 8.72 20.96 2.11
C VAL A 378 8.93 22.18 1.23
N ARG A 379 9.02 23.37 1.84
CA ARG A 379 9.30 24.62 1.12
C ARG A 379 10.62 24.53 0.35
N LEU A 380 11.67 23.98 0.96
CA LEU A 380 12.95 23.77 0.28
C LEU A 380 12.88 22.75 -0.86
N ARG A 381 12.01 21.73 -0.77
CA ARG A 381 11.78 20.80 -1.88
C ARG A 381 11.10 21.50 -3.06
N ARG A 382 10.09 22.36 -2.81
CA ARG A 382 9.42 23.19 -3.83
C ARG A 382 10.41 24.10 -4.54
N VAL A 383 11.19 24.87 -3.78
CA VAL A 383 12.25 25.75 -4.31
C VAL A 383 13.28 24.96 -5.13
N SER A 384 13.68 23.78 -4.65
CA SER A 384 14.66 22.95 -5.36
C SER A 384 14.12 22.38 -6.67
N LEU A 385 12.83 22.05 -6.74
CA LEU A 385 12.15 21.62 -7.96
C LEU A 385 12.17 22.74 -8.99
N GLU A 386 11.69 23.93 -8.65
CA GLU A 386 11.68 25.07 -9.60
C GLU A 386 13.09 25.44 -10.07
N ARG A 387 14.07 25.40 -9.16
CA ARG A 387 15.47 25.62 -9.51
C ARG A 387 16.00 24.58 -10.52
N ARG A 388 15.66 23.29 -10.38
CA ARG A 388 16.09 22.26 -11.33
C ARG A 388 15.43 22.44 -12.70
N GLN A 389 14.22 23.01 -12.73
CA GLN A 389 13.50 23.33 -13.96
C GLN A 389 13.90 24.68 -14.58
N GLY A 390 14.79 25.44 -13.94
CA GLY A 390 15.23 26.76 -14.42
C GLY A 390 14.31 27.93 -14.07
N ASN A 391 13.22 27.68 -13.34
CA ASN A 391 12.27 28.71 -12.88
C ASN A 391 12.81 29.46 -11.66
N LEU A 392 13.89 30.23 -11.86
CA LEU A 392 14.58 30.91 -10.76
C LEU A 392 13.75 32.01 -10.10
N GLU A 393 12.85 32.65 -10.84
CA GLU A 393 11.92 33.67 -10.34
C GLU A 393 10.94 33.07 -9.34
N GLU A 394 10.31 31.94 -9.69
CA GLU A 394 9.39 31.23 -8.80
C GLU A 394 10.12 30.68 -7.56
N ALA A 395 11.31 30.10 -7.75
CA ALA A 395 12.14 29.63 -6.64
C ALA A 395 12.45 30.75 -5.63
N GLU A 396 12.69 31.96 -6.12
CA GLU A 396 12.89 33.15 -5.29
C GLU A 396 11.60 33.65 -4.65
N ALA A 397 10.50 33.71 -5.39
CA ALA A 397 9.20 34.11 -4.88
C ALA A 397 8.77 33.24 -3.69
N LEU A 398 8.98 31.92 -3.78
CA LEU A 398 8.70 30.98 -2.70
C LEU A 398 9.52 31.24 -1.43
N LEU A 399 10.80 31.62 -1.56
CA LEU A 399 11.65 31.95 -0.42
C LEU A 399 11.25 33.29 0.19
N LEU A 400 10.93 34.29 -0.62
CA LEU A 400 10.45 35.60 -0.16
C LEU A 400 9.09 35.51 0.53
N GLU A 401 8.17 34.70 0.01
CA GLU A 401 6.90 34.36 0.68
C GLU A 401 7.17 33.69 2.03
N ALA A 402 8.06 32.70 2.09
CA ALA A 402 8.39 32.00 3.31
C ALA A 402 9.08 32.91 4.36
N MET A 403 9.92 33.85 3.92
CA MET A 403 10.51 34.88 4.79
C MET A 403 9.43 35.79 5.39
N ARG A 404 8.49 36.28 4.57
CA ARG A 404 7.38 37.14 5.02
C ARG A 404 6.46 36.41 6.00
N ALA A 405 6.10 35.16 5.71
CA ALA A 405 5.24 34.35 6.56
C ALA A 405 5.87 33.99 7.92
N ASN A 406 7.19 34.12 8.06
CA ASN A 406 7.93 33.78 9.28
C ASN A 406 8.66 34.99 9.87
N GLU A 407 8.21 36.20 9.57
CA GLU A 407 8.82 37.43 10.08
C GLU A 407 8.89 37.44 11.62
N GLY A 408 10.03 37.82 12.16
CA GLY A 408 10.31 37.78 13.60
C GLY A 408 10.65 36.39 14.16
N LEU A 409 10.56 35.32 13.35
CA LEU A 409 10.96 33.97 13.75
C LEU A 409 12.36 33.63 13.21
N PRO A 410 13.14 32.76 13.88
CA PRO A 410 14.44 32.28 13.39
C PRO A 410 14.37 31.65 11.99
N LEU A 411 13.18 31.19 11.58
CA LEU A 411 12.94 30.58 10.29
C LEU A 411 13.01 31.58 9.13
N ALA A 412 12.66 32.87 9.33
CA ALA A 412 12.86 33.90 8.30
C ALA A 412 14.35 34.09 7.97
N SER A 413 15.20 34.19 9.00
CA SER A 413 16.66 34.30 8.84
C SER A 413 17.24 33.05 8.15
N PHE A 414 16.71 31.87 8.45
CA PHE A 414 17.07 30.65 7.73
C PHE A 414 16.74 30.73 6.23
N TYR A 415 15.54 31.18 5.85
CA TYR A 415 15.18 31.34 4.44
C TYR A 415 15.97 32.44 3.74
N ALA A 416 16.30 33.54 4.43
CA ALA A 416 17.17 34.59 3.91
C ALA A 416 18.55 34.05 3.51
N VAL A 417 19.15 33.19 4.34
CA VAL A 417 20.41 32.50 4.01
C VAL A 417 20.25 31.64 2.75
N LYS A 418 19.13 30.91 2.61
CA LYS A 418 18.88 30.07 1.42
C LYS A 418 18.71 30.92 0.16
N LEU A 419 18.01 32.05 0.24
CA LEU A 419 17.83 32.99 -0.86
C LEU A 419 19.16 33.61 -1.28
N ALA A 420 19.96 34.09 -0.32
CA ALA A 420 21.27 34.66 -0.60
C ALA A 420 22.23 33.62 -1.25
N ARG A 421 22.22 32.37 -0.77
CA ARG A 421 23.00 31.28 -1.39
C ARG A 421 22.55 31.00 -2.82
N GLN A 422 21.25 31.03 -3.11
CA GLN A 422 20.73 30.90 -4.47
C GLN A 422 21.19 32.05 -5.36
N ALA A 423 21.02 33.30 -4.91
CA ALA A 423 21.44 34.49 -5.66
C ALA A 423 22.95 34.48 -5.98
N CYS A 424 23.78 34.16 -4.99
CA CYS A 424 25.24 34.13 -5.17
C CYS A 424 25.71 32.93 -6.02
N LYS A 425 25.31 31.70 -5.68
CA LYS A 425 25.92 30.50 -6.30
C LYS A 425 25.26 30.08 -7.60
N VAL A 426 23.94 30.30 -7.74
CA VAL A 426 23.16 29.91 -8.93
C VAL A 426 23.06 31.07 -9.90
N GLN A 427 22.58 32.24 -9.45
CA GLN A 427 22.39 33.42 -10.31
C GLN A 427 23.68 34.24 -10.51
N LYS A 428 24.78 33.91 -9.83
CA LYS A 428 26.06 34.65 -9.85
C LYS A 428 25.94 36.13 -9.49
N ASN A 429 24.92 36.48 -8.69
CA ASN A 429 24.64 37.85 -8.28
C ASN A 429 25.01 38.06 -6.81
N LEU A 430 26.29 38.39 -6.56
CA LEU A 430 26.81 38.67 -5.22
C LEU A 430 26.14 39.91 -4.60
N GLY A 431 25.90 40.96 -5.39
CA GLY A 431 25.28 42.20 -4.90
C GLY A 431 23.87 41.96 -4.33
N LYS A 432 23.06 41.15 -5.01
CA LYS A 432 21.74 40.74 -4.54
C LYS A 432 21.83 39.86 -3.28
N ALA A 433 22.75 38.91 -3.24
CA ALA A 433 22.95 38.06 -2.07
C ALA A 433 23.35 38.87 -0.83
N ARG A 434 24.27 39.83 -0.99
CA ARG A 434 24.68 40.78 0.06
C ARG A 434 23.48 41.58 0.56
N LYS A 435 22.69 42.16 -0.37
CA LYS A 435 21.49 42.93 -0.03
C LYS A 435 20.52 42.12 0.84
N VAL A 436 20.21 40.89 0.43
CA VAL A 436 19.31 39.99 1.19
C VAL A 436 19.82 39.72 2.60
N LEU A 437 21.12 39.44 2.77
CA LEU A 437 21.69 39.17 4.10
C LEU A 437 21.77 40.42 4.99
N VAL A 438 22.08 41.58 4.41
CA VAL A 438 22.10 42.85 5.14
C VAL A 438 20.70 43.22 5.62
N GLU A 439 19.68 43.11 4.76
CA GLU A 439 18.28 43.32 5.15
C GLU A 439 17.81 42.35 6.23
N ALA A 440 18.26 41.09 6.18
CA ALA A 440 17.98 40.11 7.24
C ALA A 440 18.66 40.48 8.56
N LEU A 441 19.89 40.97 8.53
CA LEU A 441 20.64 41.42 9.71
C LEU A 441 20.08 42.70 10.34
N GLU A 442 19.42 43.56 9.56
CA GLU A 442 18.68 44.71 10.12
C GLU A 442 17.50 44.26 10.99
N LYS A 443 16.91 43.11 10.68
CA LYS A 443 15.80 42.53 11.44
C LYS A 443 16.26 41.60 12.57
N ASP A 444 17.40 40.93 12.41
CA ASP A 444 17.93 39.91 13.32
C ASP A 444 19.46 40.10 13.54
N PRO A 445 19.86 41.18 14.23
CA PRO A 445 21.26 41.63 14.30
C PRO A 445 22.17 40.75 15.17
N ASP A 446 21.61 39.96 16.08
CA ASP A 446 22.28 39.02 16.98
C ASP A 446 22.41 37.60 16.38
N ASN A 447 22.02 37.39 15.13
CA ASN A 447 22.13 36.09 14.49
C ASN A 447 23.52 35.81 13.90
N ALA A 448 24.33 35.06 14.64
CA ALA A 448 25.68 34.67 14.23
C ALA A 448 25.72 33.96 12.86
N ARG A 449 24.65 33.22 12.48
CA ARG A 449 24.60 32.50 11.20
C ARG A 449 24.47 33.44 10.01
N LEU A 450 23.75 34.55 10.15
CA LEU A 450 23.64 35.56 9.10
C LEU A 450 24.98 36.25 8.87
N HIS A 451 25.66 36.68 9.94
CA HIS A 451 27.01 37.26 9.87
C HIS A 451 28.01 36.28 9.24
N ALA A 452 27.98 35.00 9.65
CA ALA A 452 28.88 33.98 9.11
C ALA A 452 28.65 33.72 7.62
N ASN A 453 27.39 33.64 7.17
CA ASN A 453 27.08 33.44 5.74
C ASN A 453 27.43 34.66 4.89
N LEU A 454 27.27 35.88 5.42
CA LEU A 454 27.68 37.10 4.72
C LEU A 454 29.19 37.13 4.51
N LEU A 455 29.95 36.86 5.58
CA LEU A 455 31.41 36.76 5.52
C LEU A 455 31.87 35.68 4.54
N GLU A 456 31.27 34.47 4.59
CA GLU A 456 31.59 33.36 3.68
C GLU A 456 31.35 33.73 2.21
N MET A 457 30.32 34.52 1.91
CA MET A 457 30.01 34.95 0.54
C MET A 457 31.01 35.99 0.01
N GLU A 458 31.42 36.96 0.83
CA GLU A 458 32.44 37.95 0.45
C GLU A 458 33.82 37.30 0.31
N PHE A 459 34.16 36.40 1.22
CA PHE A 459 35.40 35.63 1.18
C PHE A 459 35.47 34.68 -0.02
N GLY A 460 34.34 34.14 -0.45
CA GLY A 460 34.25 33.27 -1.62
C GLY A 460 34.40 33.98 -2.97
N ALA A 461 34.50 35.30 -2.99
CA ALA A 461 34.84 36.10 -4.17
C ALA A 461 36.35 36.42 -4.19
N ASP A 462 36.84 37.13 -5.21
CA ASP A 462 38.26 37.49 -5.27
C ASP A 462 38.64 38.33 -4.04
N VAL A 463 39.47 37.74 -3.17
CA VAL A 463 39.88 38.30 -1.87
C VAL A 463 40.58 39.64 -2.04
N ARG A 464 41.30 39.87 -3.15
CA ARG A 464 41.99 41.14 -3.40
C ARG A 464 41.02 42.24 -3.84
N GLN A 465 39.93 41.88 -4.51
CA GLN A 465 38.91 42.85 -4.96
C GLN A 465 37.87 43.14 -3.87
N ASN A 466 37.66 42.20 -2.94
CA ASN A 466 36.65 42.32 -1.88
C ASN A 466 37.23 42.51 -0.47
N GLU A 467 38.53 42.76 -0.31
CA GLU A 467 39.18 43.00 1.00
C GLU A 467 38.38 44.00 1.85
N GLY A 468 37.97 45.14 1.28
CA GLY A 468 37.17 46.16 1.98
C GLY A 468 35.79 45.66 2.43
N ASN A 469 35.11 44.87 1.60
CA ASN A 469 33.80 44.30 1.94
C ASN A 469 33.92 43.23 3.02
N THR A 470 34.93 42.37 2.93
CA THR A 470 35.24 41.34 3.93
C THR A 470 35.56 41.98 5.28
N MET A 471 36.39 43.03 5.30
CA MET A 471 36.69 43.79 6.50
C MET A 471 35.45 44.46 7.10
N SER A 472 34.58 45.03 6.25
CA SER A 472 33.30 45.59 6.70
C SER A 472 32.41 44.53 7.37
N CYS A 473 32.41 43.28 6.89
CA CYS A 473 31.67 42.19 7.51
C CYS A 473 32.21 41.84 8.90
N PHE A 474 33.53 41.76 9.08
CA PHE A 474 34.14 41.55 10.39
C PHE A 474 33.80 42.68 11.37
N GLU A 475 33.95 43.94 10.94
CA GLU A 475 33.59 45.09 11.78
C GLU A 475 32.11 45.08 12.18
N ARG A 476 31.22 44.74 11.24
CA ARG A 476 29.78 44.64 11.48
C ARG A 476 29.47 43.59 12.53
N ALA A 477 30.07 42.40 12.42
CA ALA A 477 29.88 41.33 13.39
C ALA A 477 30.40 41.72 14.79
N LEU A 478 31.59 42.34 14.88
CA LEU A 478 32.19 42.75 16.15
C LEU A 478 31.42 43.89 16.85
N ARG A 479 30.80 44.80 16.08
CA ARG A 479 29.97 45.90 16.61
C ARG A 479 28.51 45.51 16.90
N SER A 480 28.09 44.31 16.50
CA SER A 480 26.72 43.83 16.68
C SER A 480 26.43 43.39 18.14
N PRO A 481 25.15 43.16 18.52
CA PRO A 481 24.80 42.61 19.82
C PRO A 481 25.09 41.11 19.99
N LEU A 482 25.96 40.51 19.15
CA LEU A 482 26.38 39.12 19.28
C LEU A 482 26.99 38.81 20.67
N PRO A 483 26.82 37.58 21.18
CA PRO A 483 27.51 37.12 22.39
C PRO A 483 29.04 37.21 22.24
N ASP A 484 29.74 37.45 23.35
CA ASP A 484 31.20 37.64 23.35
C ASP A 484 31.94 36.41 22.81
N GLU A 485 31.43 35.20 23.08
CA GLU A 485 31.96 33.95 22.51
C GLU A 485 31.91 33.95 20.98
N ALA A 486 30.80 34.41 20.39
CA ALA A 486 30.66 34.51 18.94
C ALA A 486 31.56 35.62 18.37
N LYS A 487 31.63 36.78 19.05
CA LYS A 487 32.54 37.88 18.67
C LYS A 487 34.00 37.46 18.70
N LEU A 488 34.41 36.66 19.67
CA LEU A 488 35.77 36.13 19.76
C LEU A 488 36.11 35.30 18.51
N ILE A 489 35.19 34.44 18.04
CA ILE A 489 35.38 33.66 16.81
C ILE A 489 35.53 34.58 15.59
N PHE A 490 34.71 35.63 15.46
CA PHE A 490 34.85 36.60 14.37
C PHE A 490 36.15 37.40 14.47
N SER A 491 36.61 37.73 15.68
CA SER A 491 37.86 38.44 15.91
C SER A 491 39.06 37.57 15.52
N GLN A 492 39.05 36.30 15.91
CA GLN A 492 40.09 35.35 15.53
C GLN A 492 40.17 35.19 14.01
N ARG A 493 39.03 34.96 13.35
CA ARG A 493 38.97 34.85 11.88
C ARG A 493 39.40 36.12 11.16
N ARG A 494 39.19 37.30 11.76
CA ARG A 494 39.67 38.57 11.22
C ARG A 494 41.19 38.66 11.24
N VAL A 495 41.83 38.23 12.33
CA VAL A 495 43.30 38.19 12.44
C VAL A 495 43.87 37.22 11.43
N GLU A 496 43.33 35.99 11.38
CA GLU A 496 43.72 34.97 10.39
C GLU A 496 43.62 35.51 8.95
N PHE A 497 42.52 36.21 8.63
CA PHE A 497 42.33 36.85 7.32
C PHE A 497 43.40 37.90 6.98
N LEU A 498 43.75 38.75 7.94
CA LEU A 498 44.73 39.82 7.75
C LEU A 498 46.17 39.28 7.68
N GLU A 499 46.47 38.20 8.40
CA GLU A 499 47.75 37.51 8.31
C GLU A 499 47.93 36.84 6.94
N ASP A 500 46.90 36.16 6.44
CA ASP A 500 46.97 35.41 5.18
C ASP A 500 46.91 36.31 3.93
N PHE A 501 46.10 37.38 3.96
CA PHE A 501 45.74 38.15 2.77
C PHE A 501 45.88 39.68 2.91
N GLY A 502 46.30 40.18 4.07
CA GLY A 502 46.34 41.61 4.35
C GLY A 502 47.27 42.39 3.43
N SER A 503 46.81 43.53 2.93
CA SER A 503 47.61 44.39 2.06
C SER A 503 48.68 45.21 2.81
N SER A 504 48.60 45.29 4.15
CA SER A 504 49.51 46.07 5.01
C SER A 504 49.46 45.60 6.47
N ILE A 505 50.63 45.51 7.09
CA ILE A 505 50.79 45.11 8.50
C ILE A 505 50.18 46.10 9.50
N HIS A 506 49.90 47.34 9.08
CA HIS A 506 49.22 48.34 9.93
C HIS A 506 47.73 48.06 10.14
N ARG A 507 47.16 47.10 9.40
CA ARG A 507 45.75 46.69 9.52
C ARG A 507 45.53 45.51 10.46
N LEU A 508 46.60 44.76 10.76
CA LEU A 508 46.71 43.75 11.80
C LEU A 508 46.64 44.43 13.17
#